data_AF-A0A3D4YMB9-F1
#
_entry.id   AF-A0A3D4YMB9-F1
#
_cell.length_a   1.000
_cell.length_b   1.000
_cell.length_c   1.000
_cell.angle_alpha   90.00
_cell.angle_beta   90.00
_cell.angle_gamma   90.00
#
_symmetry.space_group_name_H-M   'P 1'
#
loop_
_entity.id
_entity.type
_entity.pdbx_description
1 polymer ?
#
loop_
_entity_poly.entity_id
_entity_poly.type
_entity_poly.pdbx_seq_one_letter_code
_entity_poly.pdbx_strand_id
1 'polypeptide(L)'
;MGYPAGPRPLSSFDGKVRELLAKMTLEEKIGQMTQAEQDALKDVNDIQKYFLGSLLSGGNSDPKAGNSLAAWTDMVDGYQEHALKTRLRIPLLYGADAVHGHNNVLGAVLFPHNIGLGCTRNPKLVESAARVTSEEVRATGVNWAFAPCVTVPRDERWGRTYEGFGEA
;
A
#
# COMPACT_ATOMS: atom_id res chain seq x y z
N MET A 1 32.13 5.56 5.13
CA MET A 1 30.73 5.83 5.54
C MET A 1 30.05 4.49 5.74
N GLY A 2 29.70 4.14 6.98
CA GLY A 2 28.98 2.90 7.25
C GLY A 2 27.55 2.99 6.73
N TYR A 3 27.03 1.91 6.15
CA TYR A 3 25.60 1.80 5.87
C TYR A 3 24.83 2.06 7.17
N PRO A 4 23.72 2.84 7.14
CA PRO A 4 22.85 2.94 8.30
C PRO A 4 22.43 1.53 8.73
N ALA A 5 22.25 1.32 10.03
CA ALA A 5 21.77 0.04 10.55
C ALA A 5 20.51 -0.36 9.77
N GLY A 6 20.54 -1.55 9.18
CA GLY A 6 19.41 -2.07 8.40
C GLY A 6 18.14 -2.14 9.25
N PRO A 7 16.96 -2.22 8.62
CA PRO A 7 15.71 -2.34 9.36
C PRO A 7 15.77 -3.54 10.32
N ARG A 8 15.20 -3.36 11.52
CA ARG A 8 15.14 -4.45 12.50
C ARG A 8 14.45 -5.68 11.87
N PRO A 9 14.93 -6.90 12.12
CA PRO A 9 14.24 -8.11 11.68
C PRO A 9 12.79 -8.11 12.17
N LEU A 10 11.85 -8.58 11.34
CA LEU A 10 10.43 -8.63 11.71
C LEU A 10 10.21 -9.43 13.01
N SER A 11 11.00 -10.48 13.24
CA SER A 11 10.98 -11.30 14.46
C SER A 11 11.30 -10.52 15.74
N SER A 12 11.92 -9.33 15.64
CA SER A 12 12.13 -8.45 16.80
C SER A 12 10.83 -7.91 17.40
N PHE A 13 9.70 -8.03 16.67
CA PHE A 13 8.37 -7.62 17.13
C PHE A 13 7.53 -8.78 17.68
N ASP A 14 8.02 -10.04 17.61
CA ASP A 14 7.27 -11.25 17.98
C ASP A 14 6.64 -11.18 19.37
N GLY A 15 7.36 -10.69 20.37
CA GLY A 15 6.83 -10.57 21.73
C GLY A 15 5.58 -9.69 21.78
N LYS A 16 5.64 -8.50 21.15
CA LYS A 16 4.51 -7.56 21.07
C LYS A 16 3.36 -8.14 20.26
N VAL A 17 3.66 -8.83 19.16
CA VAL A 17 2.64 -9.46 18.30
C VAL A 17 1.93 -10.58 19.05
N ARG A 18 2.66 -11.44 19.78
CA ARG A 18 2.08 -12.54 20.59
C ARG A 18 1.17 -12.00 21.69
N GLU A 19 1.59 -10.95 22.39
CA GLU A 19 0.77 -10.30 23.41
C GLU A 19 -0.52 -9.69 22.82
N LEU A 20 -0.43 -9.04 21.66
CA LEU A 20 -1.61 -8.49 20.99
C LEU A 20 -2.55 -9.60 20.52
N LEU A 21 -2.02 -10.63 19.85
CA LEU A 21 -2.78 -11.75 19.31
C LEU A 21 -3.50 -12.55 20.40
N ALA A 22 -2.88 -12.69 21.57
CA ALA A 22 -3.49 -13.33 22.74
C ALA A 22 -4.70 -12.54 23.29
N LYS A 23 -4.73 -11.22 23.11
CA LYS A 23 -5.86 -10.37 23.53
C LYS A 23 -7.00 -10.35 22.53
N MET A 24 -6.80 -10.82 21.30
CA MET A 24 -7.78 -10.74 20.22
C MET A 24 -8.87 -11.82 20.31
N THR A 25 -10.12 -11.45 20.05
CA THR A 25 -11.21 -12.40 19.78
C THR A 25 -11.01 -13.07 18.42
N LEU A 26 -11.85 -14.05 18.09
CA LEU A 26 -11.81 -14.68 16.78
C LEU A 26 -12.21 -13.68 15.68
N GLU A 27 -13.22 -12.85 15.94
CA GLU A 27 -13.72 -11.83 15.02
C GLU A 27 -12.65 -10.78 14.72
N GLU A 28 -11.92 -10.31 15.73
CA GLU A 28 -10.80 -9.39 15.54
C GLU A 28 -9.69 -10.02 14.69
N LYS A 29 -9.42 -11.32 14.85
CA LYS A 29 -8.41 -12.03 14.03
C LYS A 29 -8.83 -12.15 12.57
N ILE A 30 -10.10 -12.50 12.34
CA ILE A 30 -10.68 -12.56 10.99
C ILE A 30 -10.67 -11.18 10.34
N GLY A 31 -11.04 -10.15 11.10
CA GLY A 31 -10.99 -8.76 10.66
C GLY A 31 -9.59 -8.35 10.20
N GLN A 32 -8.55 -8.69 10.97
CA GLN A 32 -7.16 -8.42 10.60
C GLN A 32 -6.69 -9.12 9.33
N MET A 33 -7.29 -10.27 8.97
CA MET A 33 -7.02 -10.98 7.72
C MET A 33 -7.86 -10.48 6.54
N THR A 34 -8.75 -9.51 6.76
CA THR A 34 -9.64 -8.97 5.74
C THR A 34 -9.10 -7.64 5.23
N GLN A 35 -8.80 -7.60 3.94
CA GLN A 35 -8.57 -6.38 3.18
C GLN A 35 -9.80 -6.12 2.30
N ALA A 36 -10.52 -5.02 2.55
CA ALA A 36 -11.67 -4.65 1.72
C ALA A 36 -11.29 -3.55 0.71
N GLU A 37 -11.98 -3.54 -0.42
CA GLU A 37 -11.89 -2.46 -1.41
C GLU A 37 -12.73 -1.27 -0.91
N GLN A 38 -12.24 -0.04 -1.05
CA GLN A 38 -12.88 1.14 -0.45
C GLN A 38 -14.28 1.45 -1.03
N ASP A 39 -14.53 1.20 -2.32
CA ASP A 39 -15.85 1.35 -2.94
C ASP A 39 -16.82 0.22 -2.54
N ALA A 40 -16.29 -0.91 -2.06
CA ALA A 40 -17.11 -1.99 -1.53
C ALA A 40 -17.66 -1.69 -0.11
N LEU A 41 -17.15 -0.65 0.57
CA LEU A 41 -17.69 -0.21 1.86
C LEU A 41 -19.06 0.46 1.67
N LYS A 42 -20.10 -0.19 2.21
CA LYS A 42 -21.46 0.36 2.22
C LYS A 42 -21.66 1.38 3.33
N ASP A 43 -21.03 1.15 4.49
CA ASP A 43 -21.00 2.05 5.64
C ASP A 43 -19.55 2.13 6.15
N VAL A 44 -19.04 3.35 6.38
CA VAL A 44 -17.69 3.54 6.93
C VAL A 44 -17.53 2.92 8.33
N ASN A 45 -18.64 2.77 9.06
CA ASN A 45 -18.64 2.10 10.37
C ASN A 45 -18.34 0.59 10.27
N ASP A 46 -18.43 -0.01 9.07
CA ASP A 46 -18.08 -1.42 8.86
C ASP A 46 -16.60 -1.69 9.17
N ILE A 47 -15.72 -0.69 9.03
CA ILE A 47 -14.31 -0.77 9.42
C ILE A 47 -14.19 -1.14 10.91
N GLN A 48 -14.91 -0.41 11.76
CA GLN A 48 -14.92 -0.64 13.20
C GLN A 48 -15.68 -1.93 13.54
N LYS A 49 -16.85 -2.13 12.94
CA LYS A 49 -17.76 -3.25 13.22
C LYS A 49 -17.11 -4.61 12.93
N TYR A 50 -16.35 -4.71 11.84
CA TYR A 50 -15.72 -5.95 11.41
C TYR A 50 -14.22 -6.00 11.72
N PHE A 51 -13.69 -5.03 12.46
CA PHE A 51 -12.28 -4.98 12.86
C PHE A 51 -11.30 -5.09 11.68
N LEU A 52 -11.65 -4.46 10.55
CA LEU A 52 -10.90 -4.60 9.31
C LEU A 52 -9.42 -4.28 9.53
N GLY A 53 -8.54 -5.18 9.07
CA GLY A 53 -7.09 -4.99 9.14
C GLY A 53 -6.57 -4.10 8.03
N SER A 54 -7.25 -4.08 6.90
CA SER A 54 -6.81 -3.30 5.75
C SER A 54 -7.95 -2.82 4.86
N LEU A 55 -7.70 -1.70 4.20
CA LEU A 55 -8.42 -1.29 3.00
C LEU A 55 -7.44 -1.13 1.83
N LEU A 56 -7.97 -1.12 0.62
CA LEU A 56 -7.23 -0.69 -0.56
C LEU A 56 -8.07 0.23 -1.45
N SER A 57 -7.38 0.98 -2.30
CA SER A 57 -7.93 1.52 -3.54
C SER A 57 -7.45 0.66 -4.71
N GLY A 58 -8.38 0.06 -5.45
CA GLY A 58 -8.08 -0.52 -6.75
C GLY A 58 -7.73 0.54 -7.80
N GLY A 59 -7.28 0.12 -8.98
CA GLY A 59 -6.80 1.03 -10.03
C GLY A 59 -7.77 2.12 -10.50
N ASN A 60 -9.07 1.98 -10.25
CA ASN A 60 -10.11 2.98 -10.58
C ASN A 60 -10.88 3.47 -9.34
N SER A 61 -10.43 3.12 -8.13
CA SER A 61 -11.15 3.40 -6.88
C SER A 61 -10.60 4.63 -6.22
N ASP A 62 -11.00 5.76 -6.80
CA ASP A 62 -10.62 7.09 -6.40
C ASP A 62 -11.44 7.61 -5.21
N PRO A 63 -10.92 8.57 -4.42
CA PRO A 63 -11.72 9.24 -3.41
C PRO A 63 -12.94 9.92 -4.05
N LYS A 64 -14.11 9.83 -3.40
CA LYS A 64 -15.36 10.43 -3.90
C LYS A 64 -15.29 11.95 -4.11
N ALA A 65 -14.40 12.62 -3.39
CA ALA A 65 -14.15 14.07 -3.49
C ALA A 65 -13.18 14.43 -4.63
N GLY A 66 -12.72 13.45 -5.42
CA GLY A 66 -11.75 13.60 -6.51
C GLY A 66 -10.32 13.23 -6.11
N ASN A 67 -9.39 13.27 -7.07
CA ASN A 67 -8.07 12.63 -6.93
C ASN A 67 -6.98 13.56 -6.39
N SER A 68 -7.36 14.63 -5.68
CA SER A 68 -6.38 15.57 -5.11
C SER A 68 -5.66 14.95 -3.90
N LEU A 69 -4.46 15.45 -3.59
CA LEU A 69 -3.73 15.09 -2.37
C LEU A 69 -4.62 15.19 -1.11
N ALA A 70 -5.33 16.31 -0.96
CA ALA A 70 -6.20 16.54 0.20
C ALA A 70 -7.35 15.53 0.29
N ALA A 71 -7.99 15.21 -0.84
CA ALA A 71 -9.08 14.24 -0.86
C ALA A 71 -8.60 12.83 -0.48
N TRP A 72 -7.38 12.45 -0.90
CA TRP A 72 -6.76 11.19 -0.48
C TRP A 72 -6.41 11.18 1.01
N THR A 73 -5.76 12.23 1.52
CA THR A 73 -5.41 12.31 2.95
C THR A 73 -6.64 12.28 3.84
N ASP A 74 -7.66 13.07 3.52
CA ASP A 74 -8.90 13.15 4.31
C ASP A 74 -9.63 11.80 4.36
N MET A 75 -9.66 11.08 3.22
CA MET A 75 -10.25 9.75 3.13
C MET A 75 -9.50 8.74 4.00
N VAL A 76 -8.17 8.64 3.85
CA VAL A 76 -7.36 7.65 4.57
C VAL A 76 -7.35 7.93 6.08
N ASP A 77 -7.23 9.20 6.48
CA ASP A 77 -7.28 9.60 7.89
C ASP A 77 -8.65 9.30 8.50
N GLY A 78 -9.74 9.61 7.79
CA GLY A 78 -11.10 9.25 8.22
C GLY A 78 -11.25 7.75 8.46
N TYR A 79 -10.77 6.90 7.55
CA TYR A 79 -10.79 5.46 7.76
C TYR A 79 -9.95 5.01 8.95
N GLN A 80 -8.80 5.63 9.16
CA GLN A 80 -7.94 5.33 10.31
C GLN A 80 -8.64 5.68 11.63
N GLU A 81 -9.34 6.80 11.70
CA GLU A 81 -10.13 7.17 12.88
C GLU A 81 -11.18 6.11 13.24
N HIS A 82 -11.80 5.47 12.25
CA HIS A 82 -12.75 4.38 12.49
C HIS A 82 -12.07 3.11 13.04
N ALA A 83 -10.91 2.72 12.49
CA ALA A 83 -10.16 1.58 13.01
C ALA A 83 -9.70 1.80 14.47
N LEU A 84 -9.30 3.02 14.81
CA LEU A 84 -8.85 3.39 16.15
C LEU A 84 -9.96 3.50 17.21
N LYS A 85 -11.24 3.46 16.81
CA LYS A 85 -12.39 3.36 17.74
C LYS A 85 -12.62 1.94 18.27
N THR A 86 -11.96 0.93 17.69
CA THR A 86 -12.08 -0.47 18.15
C THR A 86 -11.44 -0.69 19.53
N ARG A 87 -11.81 -1.79 20.19
CA ARG A 87 -11.34 -2.12 21.55
C ARG A 87 -9.82 -2.17 21.69
N LEU A 88 -9.13 -2.77 20.71
CA LEU A 88 -7.67 -2.89 20.69
C LEU A 88 -6.96 -1.77 19.91
N ARG A 89 -7.73 -0.91 19.21
CA ARG A 89 -7.22 0.24 18.45
C ARG A 89 -6.09 -0.14 17.48
N ILE A 90 -6.23 -1.29 16.81
CA ILE A 90 -5.24 -1.73 15.82
C ILE A 90 -5.40 -0.84 14.58
N PRO A 91 -4.33 -0.13 14.14
CA PRO A 91 -4.43 0.76 12.99
C PRO A 91 -4.60 -0.03 11.69
N LEU A 92 -5.32 0.58 10.76
CA LEU A 92 -5.54 0.06 9.42
C LEU A 92 -4.27 0.16 8.55
N LEU A 93 -4.01 -0.89 7.77
CA LEU A 93 -3.10 -0.83 6.62
C LEU A 93 -3.89 -0.39 5.38
N TYR A 94 -3.43 0.65 4.69
CA TYR A 94 -4.07 1.15 3.48
C TYR A 94 -3.17 0.89 2.26
N GLY A 95 -3.67 0.09 1.33
CA GLY A 95 -2.99 -0.35 0.12
C GLY A 95 -3.38 0.46 -1.13
N ALA A 96 -2.43 0.68 -2.03
CA ALA A 96 -2.71 1.20 -3.36
C ALA A 96 -1.69 0.68 -4.40
N ASP A 97 -2.13 0.60 -5.66
CA ASP A 97 -1.26 0.33 -6.80
C ASP A 97 -0.44 1.56 -7.18
N ALA A 98 0.68 1.80 -6.47
CA ALA A 98 1.67 2.82 -6.79
C ALA A 98 2.83 2.21 -7.59
N VAL A 99 2.54 1.76 -8.81
CA VAL A 99 3.41 0.84 -9.60
C VAL A 99 4.38 1.56 -10.54
N HIS A 100 4.20 2.85 -10.77
CA HIS A 100 5.10 3.69 -11.56
C HIS A 100 5.04 5.16 -11.12
N GLY A 101 5.07 5.37 -9.81
CA GLY A 101 4.66 6.64 -9.18
C GLY A 101 3.41 6.43 -8.33
N HIS A 102 2.91 7.48 -7.65
CA HIS A 102 1.60 7.40 -7.00
C HIS A 102 0.48 7.66 -8.03
N ASN A 103 0.33 6.72 -8.97
CA ASN A 103 -0.31 6.92 -10.27
C ASN A 103 -1.83 7.20 -10.24
N ASN A 104 -2.49 7.05 -9.10
CA ASN A 104 -3.90 7.44 -8.94
C ASN A 104 -4.09 8.91 -8.52
N VAL A 105 -3.05 9.56 -8.01
CA VAL A 105 -3.15 10.90 -7.43
C VAL A 105 -2.83 11.97 -8.47
N LEU A 106 -3.73 12.94 -8.58
CA LEU A 106 -3.54 14.07 -9.49
C LEU A 106 -2.35 14.92 -9.04
N GLY A 107 -1.36 15.07 -9.92
CA GLY A 107 -0.15 15.86 -9.68
C GLY A 107 1.05 15.08 -9.14
N ALA A 108 0.90 13.79 -8.87
CA ALA A 108 2.02 12.90 -8.54
C ALA A 108 2.96 12.71 -9.73
N VAL A 109 4.23 12.40 -9.45
CA VAL A 109 5.20 12.09 -10.51
C VAL A 109 4.89 10.71 -11.09
N LEU A 110 4.74 10.64 -12.43
CA LEU A 110 4.66 9.40 -13.17
C LEU A 110 6.03 9.03 -13.74
N PHE A 111 6.54 7.89 -13.33
CA PHE A 111 7.76 7.30 -13.86
C PHE A 111 7.45 6.39 -15.06
N PRO A 112 8.45 6.09 -15.91
CA PRO A 112 8.34 5.01 -16.87
C PRO A 112 7.95 3.70 -16.18
N HIS A 113 7.12 2.89 -16.83
CA HIS A 113 6.86 1.54 -16.35
C HIS A 113 8.13 0.66 -16.32
N ASN A 114 8.05 -0.43 -15.58
CA ASN A 114 9.19 -1.29 -15.23
C ASN A 114 9.99 -1.77 -16.44
N ILE A 115 9.38 -2.06 -17.59
CA ILE A 115 10.12 -2.47 -18.79
C ILE A 115 11.09 -1.37 -19.26
N GLY A 116 10.65 -0.11 -19.21
CA GLY A 116 11.47 1.06 -19.53
C GLY A 116 12.56 1.29 -18.48
N LEU A 117 12.22 1.13 -17.20
CA LEU A 117 13.21 1.18 -16.11
C LEU A 117 14.26 0.07 -16.25
N GLY A 118 13.86 -1.13 -16.67
CA GLY A 118 14.77 -2.24 -16.94
C GLY A 118 15.76 -1.93 -18.04
N CYS A 119 15.33 -1.28 -19.13
CA CYS A 119 16.21 -0.82 -20.21
C CYS A 119 17.35 0.09 -19.75
N THR A 120 17.20 0.78 -18.61
CA THR A 120 18.27 1.63 -18.04
C THR A 120 19.44 0.82 -17.49
N ARG A 121 19.22 -0.45 -17.14
CA ARG A 121 20.17 -1.32 -16.42
C ARG A 121 20.80 -0.63 -15.18
N ASN A 122 20.04 0.27 -14.54
CA ASN A 122 20.52 1.11 -13.46
C ASN A 122 19.67 0.94 -12.19
N PRO A 123 20.00 -0.02 -11.31
CA PRO A 123 19.22 -0.27 -10.09
C PRO A 123 19.19 0.94 -9.14
N LYS A 124 20.23 1.79 -9.13
CA LYS A 124 20.24 3.02 -8.30
C LYS A 124 19.23 4.05 -8.78
N LEU A 125 18.97 4.11 -10.09
CA LEU A 125 17.93 4.96 -10.65
C LEU A 125 16.55 4.45 -10.27
N VAL A 126 16.32 3.13 -10.34
CA VAL A 126 15.07 2.49 -9.89
C VAL A 126 14.83 2.72 -8.40
N GLU A 127 15.86 2.57 -7.57
CA GLU A 127 15.79 2.87 -6.13
C GLU A 127 15.45 4.35 -5.86
N SER A 128 16.04 5.26 -6.64
CA SER A 128 15.74 6.70 -6.52
C SER A 128 14.29 7.03 -6.91
N ALA A 129 13.78 6.41 -7.98
CA ALA A 129 12.38 6.55 -8.38
C ALA A 129 11.44 5.98 -7.31
N ALA A 130 11.72 4.77 -6.80
CA ALA A 130 10.95 4.14 -5.74
C ALA A 130 10.96 4.97 -4.44
N ARG A 131 12.06 5.67 -4.12
CA ARG A 131 12.11 6.57 -2.98
C ARG A 131 11.18 7.76 -3.15
N VAL A 132 11.17 8.41 -4.31
CA VAL A 132 10.20 9.48 -4.61
C VAL A 132 8.76 8.95 -4.53
N THR A 133 8.48 7.79 -5.14
CA THR A 133 7.17 7.14 -5.02
C THR A 133 6.79 6.91 -3.55
N SER A 134 7.71 6.44 -2.71
CA SER A 134 7.42 6.20 -1.29
C SER A 134 7.07 7.48 -0.53
N GLU A 135 7.72 8.60 -0.85
CA GLU A 135 7.44 9.90 -0.25
C GLU A 135 6.05 10.42 -0.67
N GLU A 136 5.71 10.31 -1.95
CA GLU A 136 4.40 10.72 -2.47
C GLU A 136 3.25 9.84 -1.97
N VAL A 137 3.45 8.52 -1.91
CA VAL A 137 2.49 7.57 -1.32
C VAL A 137 2.23 7.94 0.14
N ARG A 138 3.29 8.16 0.92
CA ARG A 138 3.15 8.56 2.32
C ARG A 138 2.49 9.92 2.51
N ALA A 139 2.69 10.85 1.58
CA ALA A 139 2.03 12.16 1.63
C ALA A 139 0.49 12.05 1.60
N THR A 140 -0.06 10.97 1.04
CA THR A 140 -1.51 10.71 1.00
C THR A 140 -2.07 9.92 2.19
N GLY A 141 -1.23 9.55 3.16
CA GLY A 141 -1.60 8.66 4.27
C GLY A 141 -1.57 7.16 3.91
N VAL A 142 -1.53 6.81 2.61
CA VAL A 142 -1.32 5.43 2.15
C VAL A 142 0.01 4.90 2.69
N ASN A 143 0.00 3.67 3.21
CA ASN A 143 1.13 3.11 3.94
C ASN A 143 1.64 1.77 3.38
N TRP A 144 1.01 1.27 2.32
CA TRP A 144 1.42 0.09 1.58
C TRP A 144 1.24 0.28 0.07
N ALA A 145 2.32 0.19 -0.69
CA ALA A 145 2.28 0.14 -2.15
C ALA A 145 2.32 -1.31 -2.65
N PHE A 146 1.49 -1.66 -3.63
CA PHE A 146 1.52 -2.96 -4.30
C PHE A 146 2.60 -3.04 -5.39
N ALA A 147 3.84 -2.77 -4.99
CA ALA A 147 4.99 -2.72 -5.89
C ALA A 147 6.25 -3.29 -5.18
N PRO A 148 7.26 -3.74 -5.94
CA PRO A 148 7.31 -3.82 -7.40
C PRO A 148 6.69 -5.11 -7.97
N CYS A 149 6.24 -5.05 -9.23
CA CYS A 149 5.95 -6.26 -10.00
C CYS A 149 7.26 -6.89 -10.49
N VAL A 150 7.70 -7.98 -9.83
CA VAL A 150 8.95 -8.70 -10.15
C VAL A 150 8.75 -9.85 -11.14
N THR A 151 7.70 -9.75 -11.95
CA THR A 151 7.45 -10.72 -13.01
C THR A 151 8.58 -10.72 -14.05
N VAL A 152 8.80 -11.88 -14.67
CA VAL A 152 9.75 -12.08 -15.77
C VAL A 152 8.91 -12.44 -17.01
N PRO A 153 8.45 -11.45 -17.80
CA PRO A 153 7.64 -11.71 -18.98
C PRO A 153 8.44 -12.54 -19.98
N ARG A 154 7.85 -13.63 -20.47
CA ARG A 154 8.46 -14.52 -21.48
C ARG A 154 7.70 -14.52 -22.81
N ASP A 155 6.54 -13.86 -22.83
CA ASP A 155 5.65 -13.75 -23.96
C ASP A 155 5.02 -12.37 -23.95
N GLU A 156 5.40 -11.55 -24.93
CA GLU A 156 5.00 -10.14 -25.02
C GLU A 156 3.50 -9.96 -25.27
N ARG A 157 2.79 -11.03 -25.66
CA ARG A 157 1.33 -11.02 -25.79
C ARG A 157 0.62 -10.87 -24.44
N TRP A 158 1.32 -11.09 -23.32
CA TRP A 158 0.76 -10.85 -22.01
C TRP A 158 0.55 -9.35 -21.78
N GLY A 159 -0.69 -8.96 -21.49
CA GLY A 159 -1.08 -7.54 -21.32
C GLY A 159 -0.39 -6.80 -20.16
N ARG A 160 0.40 -7.49 -19.33
CA ARG A 160 1.20 -6.89 -18.23
C ARG A 160 2.71 -6.98 -18.49
N THR A 161 3.13 -7.26 -19.72
CA THR A 161 4.55 -7.34 -20.09
C THR A 161 5.32 -6.07 -19.69
N TYR A 162 4.70 -4.90 -19.81
CA TYR A 162 5.32 -3.63 -19.44
C TYR A 162 5.59 -3.47 -17.93
N GLU A 163 4.95 -4.26 -17.08
CA GLU A 163 5.11 -4.24 -15.63
C GLU A 163 6.28 -5.09 -15.15
N GLY A 164 6.84 -5.97 -15.99
CA GLY A 164 8.10 -6.64 -15.71
C GLY A 164 9.30 -5.79 -16.10
N PHE A 165 10.44 -5.97 -15.40
CA PHE A 165 11.67 -5.24 -15.74
C PHE A 165 12.37 -5.78 -16.99
N GLY A 166 12.08 -7.02 -17.40
CA GLY A 166 12.67 -7.66 -18.56
C GLY A 166 12.43 -9.16 -18.53
N GLU A 167 12.78 -9.83 -19.63
CA GLU A 167 12.70 -11.29 -19.73
C GLU A 167 13.86 -12.03 -19.03
N ALA A 168 14.85 -11.29 -18.51
CA ALA A 168 16.07 -11.76 -17.84
C ALA A 168 16.56 -10.75 -16.79
#